data_AF-A0A5N9GSH4-F1
#
_entry.id   AF-A0A5N9GSH4-F1
#
_cell.length_a   1.000
_cell.length_b   1.000
_cell.length_c   1.000
_cell.angle_alpha   90.00
_cell.angle_beta   90.00
_cell.angle_gamma   90.00
#
_symmetry.space_group_name_H-M   'P 1'
#
loop_
_entity.id
_entity.type
_entity.pdbx_description
1 polymer ?
#
loop_
_entity_poly.entity_id
_entity_poly.type
_entity_poly.pdbx_seq_one_letter_code
_entity_poly.pdbx_strand_id
1 'polypeptide(L)'
;MFDWASTKGLLSMAGSALMIMLGIGIGVGYVLFQPSASEASSRTETNVERISRLEASIAEKDARFNDLLNQIAGYKQEISRGKATSGGLTEKITQQQSTVTASELAESSATDDLVASQDQVASLEDQLAIMAALQRHIADFESTIEPMDSDRLLLVELRKSMPDTLDEAVKYWKSVKDQAVQSAPGLGTKVDRVIRLLPAYFDWLEGTYTDTCDSVLAFFDSGAVEFGTVSGDLQNDIFLVMINRMDSAINLVEN
;
A
#
# COMPACT_ATOMS: atom_id res chain seq x y z
N MET A 1 -38.60 133.69 40.80
CA MET A 1 -39.03 135.07 41.07
C MET A 1 -40.34 134.96 41.85
N PHE A 2 -40.38 135.49 43.10
CA PHE A 2 -41.56 135.80 43.94
C PHE A 2 -42.56 134.66 44.24
N ASP A 3 -42.72 134.13 45.47
CA ASP A 3 -43.13 134.68 46.79
C ASP A 3 -44.66 134.82 46.99
N TRP A 4 -45.05 134.68 48.27
CA TRP A 4 -46.35 134.74 48.98
C TRP A 4 -47.07 133.40 49.23
N ALA A 5 -47.47 133.00 50.46
CA ALA A 5 -47.35 133.54 51.81
C ALA A 5 -47.57 132.38 52.82
N SER A 6 -46.75 132.23 53.87
CA SER A 6 -47.11 132.57 55.26
C SER A 6 -48.60 132.34 55.60
N THR A 7 -48.95 131.38 56.45
CA THR A 7 -48.95 131.72 57.89
C THR A 7 -48.85 130.51 58.82
N LYS A 8 -48.00 130.72 59.83
CA LYS A 8 -47.73 129.95 61.05
C LYS A 8 -49.00 129.63 61.87
N GLY A 9 -48.97 128.47 62.52
CA GLY A 9 -49.08 128.43 63.99
C GLY A 9 -50.33 127.81 64.63
N LEU A 10 -50.04 126.87 65.54
CA LEU A 10 -50.85 126.32 66.66
C LEU A 10 -51.88 125.23 66.31
N LEU A 11 -51.61 123.94 66.56
CA LEU A 11 -51.44 123.19 67.83
C LEU A 11 -52.72 122.45 68.27
N SER A 12 -52.58 121.12 68.19
CA SER A 12 -53.07 120.13 69.14
C SER A 12 -54.49 119.55 68.96
N MET A 13 -54.51 118.22 69.15
CA MET A 13 -55.64 117.35 69.48
C MET A 13 -56.55 116.92 68.33
N ALA A 14 -56.20 115.79 67.69
CA ALA A 14 -57.15 114.69 67.42
C ALA A 14 -56.41 113.42 66.91
N GLY A 15 -55.24 113.10 67.49
CA GLY A 15 -54.40 111.96 67.11
C GLY A 15 -54.82 110.61 67.71
N SER A 16 -56.11 110.33 67.93
CA SER A 16 -56.50 109.17 68.77
C SER A 16 -57.71 108.36 68.28
N ALA A 17 -58.19 108.56 67.05
CA ALA A 17 -59.37 107.86 66.54
C ALA A 17 -59.10 106.87 65.38
N LEU A 18 -57.88 106.87 64.81
CA LEU A 18 -57.56 106.12 63.59
C LEU A 18 -56.96 104.72 63.83
N MET A 19 -56.63 104.36 65.07
CA MET A 19 -55.96 103.08 65.40
C MET A 19 -56.90 101.98 65.92
N ILE A 20 -58.16 102.28 66.24
CA ILE A 20 -59.12 101.27 66.72
C ILE A 20 -59.90 100.60 65.57
N MET A 21 -60.04 101.29 64.42
CA MET A 21 -60.70 100.73 63.23
C MET A 21 -59.84 99.75 62.41
N LEU A 22 -58.53 99.65 62.68
CA LEU A 22 -57.62 98.74 61.97
C LEU A 22 -57.44 97.37 62.68
N GLY A 23 -57.84 97.25 63.95
CA GLY A 23 -57.70 96.02 64.75
C GLY A 23 -58.81 94.99 64.54
N ILE A 24 -59.99 95.40 64.08
CA ILE A 24 -61.16 94.50 63.93
C ILE A 24 -61.18 93.83 62.53
N GLY A 25 -60.51 94.41 61.53
CA GLY A 25 -60.41 93.84 60.18
C GLY A 25 -59.49 92.61 60.06
N ILE A 26 -58.57 92.39 61.01
CA ILE A 26 -57.65 91.24 61.00
C ILE A 26 -58.23 90.02 61.72
N GLY A 27 -59.21 90.20 62.62
CA GLY A 27 -59.80 89.11 63.41
C GLY A 27 -60.82 88.23 62.66
N VAL A 28 -61.52 88.78 61.67
CA VAL A 28 -62.59 88.05 60.95
C VAL A 28 -62.06 87.21 59.78
N GLY A 29 -60.87 87.54 59.25
CA GLY A 29 -60.23 86.78 58.16
C GLY A 29 -59.71 85.40 58.57
N TYR A 30 -59.39 85.19 59.85
CA TYR A 30 -58.85 83.91 60.33
C TYR A 30 -59.93 82.82 60.55
N VAL A 31 -61.19 83.21 60.69
CA VAL A 31 -62.29 82.28 61.06
C VAL A 31 -63.01 81.71 59.84
N LEU A 32 -62.96 82.37 58.67
CA LEU A 32 -63.66 81.91 57.46
C LEU A 32 -62.83 81.02 56.52
N PHE A 33 -61.54 80.80 56.78
CA PHE A 33 -60.64 80.00 55.91
C PHE A 33 -60.21 78.63 56.49
N GLN A 34 -60.86 78.16 57.56
CA GLN A 34 -60.52 76.88 58.19
C GLN A 34 -61.08 75.59 57.55
N PRO A 35 -62.22 75.56 56.82
CA PRO A 35 -62.66 74.30 56.19
C PRO A 35 -61.77 73.90 55.01
N SER A 36 -61.32 74.89 54.24
CA SER A 36 -60.49 74.70 53.04
C SER A 36 -59.04 74.36 53.34
N ALA A 37 -58.50 74.75 54.51
CA ALA A 37 -57.16 74.36 54.92
C ALA A 37 -57.07 72.88 55.33
N SER A 38 -58.10 72.33 55.99
CA SER A 38 -58.09 70.94 56.45
C SER A 38 -58.35 69.92 55.33
N GLU A 39 -59.27 70.21 54.40
CA GLU A 39 -59.49 69.40 53.20
C GLU A 39 -58.34 69.54 52.18
N ALA A 40 -57.75 70.72 52.05
CA ALA A 40 -56.52 70.87 51.27
C ALA A 40 -55.37 70.08 51.91
N SER A 41 -55.24 70.11 53.24
CA SER A 41 -54.22 69.36 53.99
C SER A 41 -54.39 67.84 53.82
N SER A 42 -55.60 67.30 53.94
CA SER A 42 -55.82 65.85 53.79
C SER A 42 -55.66 65.38 52.34
N ARG A 43 -56.03 66.20 51.35
CA ARG A 43 -55.76 65.94 49.93
C ARG A 43 -54.27 66.03 49.60
N THR A 44 -53.54 66.97 50.20
CA THR A 44 -52.07 67.01 50.06
C THR A 44 -51.43 65.79 50.71
N GLU A 45 -51.90 65.34 51.87
CA GLU A 45 -51.38 64.17 52.57
C GLU A 45 -51.63 62.87 51.79
N THR A 46 -52.84 62.66 51.25
CA THR A 46 -53.14 61.53 50.35
C THR A 46 -52.38 61.60 49.02
N ASN A 47 -52.17 62.79 48.47
CA ASN A 47 -51.34 62.95 47.28
C ASN A 47 -49.86 62.66 47.56
N VAL A 48 -49.33 63.06 48.73
CA VAL A 48 -47.97 62.74 49.18
C VAL A 48 -47.78 61.24 49.33
N GLU A 49 -48.76 60.52 49.92
CA GLU A 49 -48.70 59.06 50.02
C GLU A 49 -48.76 58.35 48.65
N ARG A 50 -49.56 58.87 47.71
CA ARG A 50 -49.61 58.33 46.33
C ARG A 50 -48.31 58.59 45.59
N ILE A 51 -47.73 59.78 45.74
CA ILE A 51 -46.43 60.13 45.19
C ILE A 51 -45.35 59.19 45.75
N SER A 52 -45.31 58.99 47.07
CA SER A 52 -44.35 58.08 47.71
C SER A 52 -44.49 56.63 47.22
N ARG A 53 -45.72 56.13 47.05
CA ARG A 53 -45.98 54.80 46.47
C ARG A 53 -45.57 54.70 45.00
N LEU A 54 -45.79 55.76 44.23
CA LEU A 54 -45.37 55.84 42.83
C LEU A 54 -43.85 55.90 42.70
N GLU A 55 -43.17 56.69 43.55
CA GLU A 55 -41.70 56.76 43.63
C GLU A 55 -41.10 55.40 43.97
N ALA A 56 -41.67 54.68 44.95
CA ALA A 56 -41.24 53.33 45.29
C ALA A 56 -41.45 52.34 44.11
N SER A 57 -42.57 52.43 43.38
CA SER A 57 -42.82 51.60 42.21
C SER A 57 -41.89 51.92 41.03
N ILE A 58 -41.55 53.20 40.84
CA ILE A 58 -40.57 53.64 39.84
C ILE A 58 -39.20 53.06 40.20
N ALA A 59 -38.77 53.18 41.46
CA ALA A 59 -37.50 52.62 41.92
C ALA A 59 -37.43 51.09 41.74
N GLU A 60 -38.53 50.37 42.02
CA GLU A 60 -38.59 48.92 41.79
C GLU A 60 -38.50 48.58 40.28
N LYS A 61 -39.21 49.32 39.43
CA LYS A 61 -39.15 49.13 37.97
C LYS A 61 -37.77 49.45 37.41
N ASP A 62 -37.10 50.47 37.91
CA ASP A 62 -35.73 50.81 37.52
C ASP A 62 -34.76 49.70 37.94
N ALA A 63 -34.92 49.14 39.15
CA ALA A 63 -34.14 47.99 39.59
C ALA A 63 -34.36 46.77 38.68
N ARG A 64 -35.61 46.44 38.34
CA ARG A 64 -35.94 45.34 37.40
C ARG A 64 -35.43 45.61 35.99
N PHE A 65 -35.51 46.85 35.52
CA PHE A 65 -35.02 47.25 34.20
C PHE A 65 -33.50 47.10 34.12
N ASN A 66 -32.79 47.53 35.17
CA ASN A 66 -31.35 47.34 35.27
C ASN A 66 -30.95 45.86 35.34
N ASP A 67 -31.71 45.03 36.06
CA ASP A 67 -31.50 43.57 36.07
C ASP A 67 -31.70 42.94 34.68
N LEU A 68 -32.78 43.30 33.98
CA LEU A 68 -33.03 42.86 32.61
C LEU A 68 -31.92 43.32 31.65
N LEU A 69 -31.42 44.55 31.79
CA LEU A 69 -30.28 45.03 31.00
C LEU A 69 -29.02 44.18 31.24
N ASN A 70 -28.75 43.82 32.49
CA ASN A 70 -27.63 42.93 32.83
C ASN A 70 -27.81 41.53 32.23
N GLN A 71 -29.01 40.96 32.31
CA GLN A 71 -29.33 39.66 31.69
C GLN A 71 -29.16 39.70 30.16
N ILE A 72 -29.66 40.75 29.49
CA ILE A 72 -29.52 40.95 28.05
C ILE A 72 -28.04 41.05 27.66
N ALA A 73 -27.23 41.77 28.44
CA ALA A 73 -25.79 41.86 28.21
C ALA A 73 -25.11 40.48 28.34
N GLY A 74 -25.51 39.69 29.34
CA GLY A 74 -25.07 38.30 29.52
C GLY A 74 -25.40 37.41 28.32
N TYR A 75 -26.68 37.39 27.90
CA TYR A 75 -27.11 36.60 26.73
C TYR A 75 -26.42 37.04 25.43
N LYS A 76 -26.19 38.35 25.24
CA LYS A 76 -25.45 38.85 24.07
C LYS A 76 -24.01 38.33 24.05
N GLN A 77 -23.37 38.24 25.22
CA GLN A 77 -22.02 37.68 25.33
C GLN A 77 -22.02 36.17 25.06
N GLU A 78 -23.00 35.42 25.57
CA GLU A 78 -23.15 33.99 25.29
C GLU A 78 -23.41 33.71 23.81
N ILE A 79 -24.30 34.47 23.16
CA ILE A 79 -24.55 34.36 21.71
C ILE A 79 -23.27 34.64 20.92
N SER A 80 -22.48 35.63 21.32
CA SER A 80 -21.21 35.97 20.66
C SER A 80 -20.18 34.85 20.80
N ARG A 81 -20.08 34.25 21.99
CA ARG A 81 -19.22 33.08 22.25
C ARG A 81 -19.70 31.87 21.44
N GLY A 82 -20.99 31.56 21.47
CA GLY A 82 -21.59 30.46 20.71
C GLY A 82 -21.37 30.61 19.21
N LYS A 83 -21.53 31.82 18.67
CA LYS A 83 -21.24 32.12 17.25
C LYS A 83 -19.77 31.90 16.90
N ALA A 84 -18.84 32.34 17.76
CA ALA A 84 -17.41 32.11 17.56
C ALA A 84 -17.07 30.61 17.60
N THR A 85 -17.62 29.86 18.56
CA THR A 85 -17.44 28.40 18.66
C THR A 85 -18.02 27.69 17.45
N SER A 86 -19.23 28.04 17.00
CA SER A 86 -19.84 27.46 15.80
C SER A 86 -19.00 27.74 14.55
N GLY A 87 -18.46 28.95 14.40
CA GLY A 87 -17.55 29.28 13.29
C GLY A 87 -16.31 28.40 13.29
N GLY A 88 -15.66 28.23 14.45
CA GLY A 88 -14.48 27.37 14.57
C GLY A 88 -14.77 25.88 14.35
N LEU A 89 -15.96 25.40 14.73
CA LEU A 89 -16.39 24.03 14.43
C LEU A 89 -16.63 23.82 12.93
N THR A 90 -17.28 24.77 12.25
CA THR A 90 -17.49 24.72 10.80
C THR A 90 -16.16 24.68 10.04
N GLU A 91 -15.17 25.46 10.47
CA GLU A 91 -13.83 25.45 9.90
C GLU A 91 -13.15 24.09 10.10
N LYS A 92 -13.20 23.52 11.31
CA LYS A 92 -12.69 22.17 11.60
C LYS A 92 -13.35 21.08 10.76
N ILE A 93 -14.67 21.15 10.58
CA ILE A 93 -15.42 20.20 9.73
C ILE A 93 -14.94 20.30 8.28
N THR A 94 -14.78 21.53 7.77
CA THR A 94 -14.28 21.76 6.40
C THR A 94 -12.87 21.23 6.23
N GLN A 95 -12.01 21.45 7.23
CA GLN A 95 -10.65 20.93 7.24
C GLN A 95 -10.63 19.39 7.27
N GLN A 96 -11.42 18.77 8.16
CA GLN A 96 -11.53 17.31 8.25
C GLN A 96 -12.06 16.71 6.95
N GLN A 97 -13.06 17.33 6.32
CA GLN A 97 -13.58 16.91 5.02
C GLN A 97 -12.45 16.84 3.99
N SER A 98 -11.64 17.90 3.89
CA SER A 98 -10.51 17.94 2.94
C SER A 98 -9.46 16.86 3.19
N THR A 99 -9.17 16.56 4.47
CA THR A 99 -8.22 15.51 4.83
C THR A 99 -8.74 14.11 4.53
N VAL A 100 -10.04 13.88 4.74
CA VAL A 100 -10.68 12.58 4.42
C VAL A 100 -10.65 12.36 2.92
N THR A 101 -11.02 13.35 2.11
CA THR A 101 -11.01 13.21 0.65
C THR A 101 -9.59 12.99 0.10
N ALA A 102 -8.58 13.66 0.69
CA ALA A 102 -7.19 13.41 0.34
C ALA A 102 -6.72 11.99 0.73
N SER A 103 -7.17 11.49 1.88
CA SER A 103 -6.87 10.13 2.33
C SER A 103 -7.55 9.08 1.46
N GLU A 104 -8.81 9.26 1.10
CA GLU A 104 -9.56 8.36 0.20
C GLU A 104 -8.89 8.28 -1.17
N LEU A 105 -8.40 9.42 -1.70
CA LEU A 105 -7.68 9.45 -2.96
C LEU A 105 -6.33 8.72 -2.88
N ALA A 106 -5.59 8.90 -1.77
CA ALA A 106 -4.33 8.20 -1.55
C ALA A 106 -4.52 6.69 -1.33
N GLU A 107 -5.61 6.30 -0.67
CA GLU A 107 -5.98 4.89 -0.50
C GLU A 107 -6.31 4.25 -1.85
N SER A 108 -7.10 4.94 -2.69
CA SER A 108 -7.41 4.49 -4.05
C SER A 108 -6.15 4.33 -4.90
N SER A 109 -5.20 5.27 -4.84
CA SER A 109 -3.95 5.13 -5.61
C SER A 109 -3.09 3.99 -5.09
N ALA A 110 -3.01 3.82 -3.77
CA ALA A 110 -2.28 2.72 -3.16
C ALA A 110 -2.88 1.35 -3.51
N THR A 111 -4.21 1.26 -3.64
CA THR A 111 -4.84 0.02 -4.12
C THR A 111 -4.52 -0.27 -5.59
N ASP A 112 -4.49 0.75 -6.44
CA ASP A 112 -4.12 0.58 -7.85
C ASP A 112 -2.65 0.14 -7.98
N ASP A 113 -1.75 0.75 -7.21
CA ASP A 113 -0.33 0.38 -7.14
C ASP A 113 -0.15 -1.06 -6.64
N LEU A 114 -0.94 -1.48 -5.64
CA LEU A 114 -0.90 -2.84 -5.11
C LEU A 114 -1.34 -3.87 -6.15
N VAL A 115 -2.41 -3.59 -6.90
CA VAL A 115 -2.87 -4.45 -8.00
C VAL A 115 -1.79 -4.55 -9.08
N ALA A 116 -1.21 -3.42 -9.49
CA ALA A 116 -0.12 -3.41 -10.47
C ALA A 116 1.10 -4.21 -10.00
N SER A 117 1.46 -4.11 -8.71
CA SER A 117 2.53 -4.92 -8.13
C SER A 117 2.18 -6.41 -8.09
N GLN A 118 0.92 -6.76 -7.85
CA GLN A 118 0.48 -8.15 -7.82
C GLN A 118 0.52 -8.79 -9.21
N ASP A 119 0.14 -8.04 -10.26
CA ASP A 119 0.27 -8.47 -11.65
C ASP A 119 1.74 -8.70 -12.05
N GLN A 120 2.64 -7.83 -11.58
CA GLN A 120 4.08 -8.00 -11.80
C GLN A 120 4.63 -9.25 -11.11
N VAL A 121 4.20 -9.54 -9.87
CA VAL A 121 4.60 -10.76 -9.15
C VAL A 121 4.12 -12.00 -9.90
N ALA A 122 2.87 -12.04 -10.35
CA ALA A 122 2.35 -13.16 -11.14
C ALA A 122 3.16 -13.37 -12.43
N SER A 123 3.50 -12.29 -13.13
CA SER A 123 4.36 -12.37 -14.33
C SER A 123 5.76 -12.90 -14.03
N LEU A 124 6.35 -12.52 -12.89
CA LEU A 124 7.67 -13.03 -12.46
C LEU A 124 7.61 -14.51 -12.07
N GLU A 125 6.52 -14.96 -11.44
CA GLU A 125 6.28 -16.37 -11.13
C GLU A 125 6.21 -17.22 -12.41
N ASP A 126 5.48 -16.76 -13.43
CA ASP A 126 5.42 -17.40 -14.74
C ASP A 126 6.81 -17.48 -15.41
N GLN A 127 7.59 -16.39 -15.36
CA GLN A 127 8.96 -16.39 -15.89
C GLN A 127 9.86 -17.38 -15.16
N LEU A 128 9.73 -17.50 -13.83
CA LEU A 128 10.50 -18.45 -13.04
C LEU A 128 10.16 -19.90 -13.41
N ALA A 129 8.88 -20.18 -13.66
CA ALA A 129 8.45 -21.49 -14.17
C ALA A 129 9.08 -21.82 -15.53
N ILE A 130 9.13 -20.84 -16.45
CA ILE A 130 9.80 -20.99 -17.75
C ILE A 130 11.30 -21.24 -17.57
N MET A 131 11.98 -20.49 -16.70
CA MET A 131 13.41 -20.68 -16.45
C MET A 131 13.70 -22.08 -15.88
N ALA A 132 12.87 -22.58 -14.97
CA ALA A 132 13.01 -23.92 -14.42
C ALA A 132 12.78 -25.01 -15.48
N ALA A 133 11.85 -24.81 -16.41
CA ALA A 133 11.65 -25.71 -17.54
C ALA A 133 12.86 -25.71 -18.48
N LEU A 134 13.39 -24.52 -18.81
CA LEU A 134 14.56 -24.38 -19.68
C LEU A 134 15.82 -24.98 -19.06
N GLN A 135 16.01 -24.82 -17.74
CA GLN A 135 17.13 -25.42 -17.02
C GLN A 135 17.06 -26.95 -17.06
N ARG A 136 15.87 -27.53 -16.91
CA ARG A 136 15.68 -28.99 -17.08
C ARG A 136 16.02 -29.41 -18.51
N HIS A 137 15.56 -28.65 -19.51
CA HIS A 137 15.82 -28.96 -20.91
C HIS A 137 17.32 -28.92 -21.25
N ILE A 138 18.06 -27.95 -20.71
CA ILE A 138 19.52 -27.88 -20.84
C ILE A 138 20.19 -29.10 -20.19
N ALA A 139 19.76 -29.50 -18.99
CA ALA A 139 20.33 -30.66 -18.31
C ALA A 139 20.08 -31.96 -19.09
N ASP A 140 18.87 -32.14 -19.64
CA ASP A 140 18.53 -33.30 -20.47
C ASP A 140 19.37 -33.32 -21.76
N PHE A 141 19.53 -32.17 -22.40
CA PHE A 141 20.38 -32.00 -23.59
C PHE A 141 21.85 -32.29 -23.30
N GLU A 142 22.40 -31.75 -22.20
CA GLU A 142 23.78 -32.00 -21.77
C GLU A 142 24.03 -33.49 -21.53
N SER A 143 23.11 -34.16 -20.81
CA SER A 143 23.21 -35.60 -20.54
C SER A 143 23.15 -36.47 -21.81
N THR A 144 22.48 -35.99 -22.86
CA THR A 144 22.36 -36.69 -24.14
C THR A 144 23.60 -36.48 -25.02
N ILE A 145 24.20 -35.29 -24.98
CA ILE A 145 25.36 -34.93 -25.80
C ILE A 145 26.68 -35.38 -25.20
N GLU A 146 26.84 -35.37 -23.87
CA GLU A 146 28.12 -35.71 -23.21
C GLU A 146 28.71 -37.04 -23.71
N PRO A 147 27.93 -38.14 -23.85
CA PRO A 147 28.46 -39.40 -24.37
C PRO A 147 28.79 -39.40 -25.88
N MET A 148 28.35 -38.40 -26.65
CA MET A 148 28.57 -38.35 -28.11
C MET A 148 30.02 -38.08 -28.49
N ASP A 149 30.84 -37.47 -27.63
CA ASP A 149 32.27 -37.37 -27.90
C ASP A 149 32.96 -38.75 -27.79
N SER A 150 32.51 -39.57 -26.84
CA SER A 150 32.95 -40.98 -26.75
C SER A 150 32.51 -41.78 -27.97
N ASP A 151 31.28 -41.55 -28.47
CA ASP A 151 30.81 -42.15 -29.72
C ASP A 151 31.68 -41.77 -30.91
N ARG A 152 32.01 -40.48 -31.03
CA ARG A 152 32.89 -39.98 -32.08
C ARG A 152 34.28 -40.63 -32.02
N LEU A 153 34.88 -40.73 -30.83
CA LEU A 153 36.17 -41.40 -30.65
C LEU A 153 36.10 -42.89 -30.99
N LEU A 154 35.01 -43.56 -30.61
CA LEU A 154 34.78 -44.97 -30.95
C LEU A 154 34.67 -45.18 -32.47
N LEU A 155 33.96 -44.30 -33.20
CA LEU A 155 33.91 -44.34 -34.67
C LEU A 155 35.28 -44.13 -35.32
N VAL A 156 36.09 -43.23 -34.77
CA VAL A 156 37.47 -43.01 -35.25
C VAL A 156 38.30 -44.27 -35.06
N GLU A 157 38.14 -44.98 -33.94
CA GLU A 157 38.84 -46.23 -33.67
C GLU A 157 38.36 -47.36 -34.61
N LEU A 158 37.05 -47.49 -34.82
CA LEU A 158 36.46 -48.50 -35.71
C LEU A 158 36.83 -48.29 -37.19
N ARG A 159 37.13 -47.06 -37.61
CA ARG A 159 37.59 -46.77 -38.97
C ARG A 159 39.00 -47.32 -39.26
N LYS A 160 39.83 -47.53 -38.23
CA LYS A 160 41.19 -48.05 -38.42
C LYS A 160 41.13 -49.45 -39.03
N SER A 161 42.10 -49.77 -39.88
CA SER A 161 42.25 -51.13 -40.41
C SER A 161 42.60 -52.11 -39.29
N MET A 162 42.14 -53.35 -39.43
CA MET A 162 42.53 -54.42 -38.53
C MET A 162 44.05 -54.65 -38.60
N PRO A 163 44.75 -54.78 -37.46
CA PRO A 163 46.18 -55.09 -37.47
C PRO A 163 46.49 -56.48 -38.03
N ASP A 164 47.69 -56.64 -38.58
CA ASP A 164 48.12 -57.88 -39.24
C ASP A 164 48.66 -58.94 -38.27
N THR A 165 48.82 -58.60 -36.98
CA THR A 165 49.34 -59.52 -35.95
C THR A 165 48.39 -59.64 -34.77
N LEU A 166 48.37 -60.82 -34.14
CA LEU A 166 47.51 -61.09 -32.98
C LEU A 166 47.75 -60.10 -31.82
N ASP A 167 49.00 -59.79 -31.49
CA ASP A 167 49.33 -58.87 -30.39
C ASP A 167 48.83 -57.44 -30.66
N GLU A 168 48.99 -56.96 -31.89
CA GLU A 168 48.47 -55.65 -32.30
C GLU A 168 46.95 -55.64 -32.36
N ALA A 169 46.31 -56.71 -32.82
CA ALA A 169 44.86 -56.83 -32.86
C ALA A 169 44.26 -56.85 -31.44
N VAL A 170 44.91 -57.53 -30.49
CA VAL A 170 44.50 -57.48 -29.07
C VAL A 170 44.63 -56.06 -28.51
N LYS A 171 45.70 -55.34 -28.83
CA LYS A 171 45.87 -53.93 -28.43
C LYS A 171 44.81 -53.03 -29.04
N TYR A 172 44.52 -53.21 -30.33
CA TYR A 172 43.46 -52.50 -31.03
C TYR A 172 42.09 -52.72 -30.36
N TRP A 173 41.69 -53.96 -30.14
CA TRP A 173 40.39 -54.25 -29.53
C TRP A 173 40.31 -53.83 -28.05
N LYS A 174 41.42 -53.77 -27.32
CA LYS A 174 41.47 -53.14 -25.98
C LYS A 174 41.23 -51.63 -26.06
N SER A 175 41.84 -50.93 -27.02
CA SER A 175 41.56 -49.51 -27.28
C SER A 175 40.08 -49.29 -27.62
N VAL A 176 39.51 -50.13 -28.50
CA VAL A 176 38.07 -50.12 -28.81
C VAL A 176 37.23 -50.35 -27.56
N LYS A 177 37.62 -51.26 -26.67
CA LYS A 177 36.92 -51.52 -25.40
C LYS A 177 36.87 -50.29 -24.51
N ASP A 178 38.01 -49.61 -24.35
CA ASP A 178 38.12 -48.44 -23.48
C ASP A 178 37.17 -47.33 -23.95
N GLN A 179 37.07 -47.11 -25.28
CA GLN A 179 36.13 -46.16 -25.88
C GLN A 179 34.66 -46.64 -25.80
N ALA A 180 34.44 -47.94 -26.02
CA ALA A 180 33.10 -48.53 -26.02
C ALA A 180 32.43 -48.48 -24.65
N VAL A 181 33.19 -48.70 -23.56
CA VAL A 181 32.65 -48.62 -22.19
C VAL A 181 32.27 -47.18 -21.81
N GLN A 182 33.02 -46.19 -22.31
CA GLN A 182 32.70 -44.76 -22.11
C GLN A 182 31.45 -44.35 -22.89
N SER A 183 31.28 -44.87 -24.12
CA SER A 183 30.08 -44.65 -24.94
C SER A 183 28.84 -45.34 -24.36
N ALA A 184 28.90 -46.64 -24.10
CA ALA A 184 27.83 -47.42 -23.47
C ALA A 184 28.40 -48.66 -22.75
N PRO A 185 28.21 -48.79 -21.41
CA PRO A 185 28.82 -49.87 -20.63
C PRO A 185 28.55 -51.29 -21.15
N GLY A 186 27.39 -51.53 -21.75
CA GLY A 186 27.01 -52.83 -22.32
C GLY A 186 27.88 -53.30 -23.50
N LEU A 187 28.51 -52.36 -24.22
CA LEU A 187 29.38 -52.68 -25.36
C LEU A 187 30.69 -53.33 -24.93
N GLY A 188 31.20 -53.03 -23.74
CA GLY A 188 32.47 -53.58 -23.24
C GLY A 188 32.49 -55.12 -23.20
N THR A 189 31.37 -55.74 -22.81
CA THR A 189 31.25 -57.21 -22.77
C THR A 189 31.26 -57.83 -24.16
N LYS A 190 30.74 -57.11 -25.16
CA LYS A 190 30.74 -57.55 -26.56
C LYS A 190 32.16 -57.45 -27.15
N VAL A 191 32.90 -56.39 -26.83
CA VAL A 191 34.32 -56.27 -27.20
C VAL A 191 35.15 -57.38 -26.56
N ASP A 192 34.91 -57.71 -25.29
CA ASP A 192 35.58 -58.85 -24.63
C ASP A 192 35.32 -60.18 -25.35
N ARG A 193 34.13 -60.36 -25.93
CA ARG A 193 33.84 -61.54 -26.75
C ARG A 193 34.66 -61.56 -28.04
N VAL A 194 34.81 -60.42 -28.71
CA VAL A 194 35.67 -60.29 -29.90
C VAL A 194 37.11 -60.63 -29.56
N ILE A 195 37.65 -60.07 -28.47
CA ILE A 195 39.03 -60.32 -28.01
C ILE A 195 39.27 -61.82 -27.77
N ARG A 196 38.31 -62.53 -27.18
CA ARG A 196 38.41 -63.98 -26.94
C ARG A 196 38.51 -64.82 -28.22
N LEU A 197 37.96 -64.32 -29.33
CA LEU A 197 37.91 -65.03 -30.62
C LEU A 197 39.11 -64.72 -31.52
N LEU A 198 39.93 -63.72 -31.16
CA LEU A 198 41.12 -63.35 -31.93
C LEU A 198 42.10 -64.53 -32.16
N PRO A 199 42.44 -65.37 -31.15
CA PRO A 199 43.38 -66.47 -31.38
C PRO A 199 42.90 -67.44 -32.47
N ALA A 200 41.63 -67.86 -32.41
CA ALA A 200 41.05 -68.77 -33.41
C ALA A 200 41.05 -68.16 -34.82
N TYR A 201 40.80 -66.86 -34.94
CA TYR A 201 40.87 -66.15 -36.21
C TYR A 201 42.30 -66.07 -36.76
N PHE A 202 43.30 -65.75 -35.92
CA PHE A 202 44.69 -65.66 -36.34
C PHE A 202 45.33 -67.03 -36.63
N ASP A 203 44.98 -68.06 -35.85
CA ASP A 203 45.38 -69.44 -36.12
C ASP A 203 44.89 -69.92 -37.50
N TRP A 204 43.68 -69.48 -37.90
CA TRP A 204 43.17 -69.71 -39.24
C TRP A 204 43.87 -68.84 -40.30
N LEU A 205 44.06 -67.55 -40.03
CA LEU A 205 44.66 -66.60 -40.97
C LEU A 205 46.11 -66.96 -41.34
N GLU A 206 46.88 -67.44 -40.36
CA GLU A 206 48.28 -67.86 -40.51
C GLU A 206 48.41 -69.35 -40.91
N GLY A 207 47.29 -70.08 -40.96
CA GLY A 207 47.23 -71.48 -41.33
C GLY A 207 47.69 -71.74 -42.76
N THR A 208 48.34 -72.89 -42.97
CA THR A 208 48.69 -73.35 -44.32
C THR A 208 47.66 -74.38 -44.78
N TYR A 209 47.04 -74.14 -45.92
CA TYR A 209 45.95 -74.96 -46.47
C TYR A 209 46.33 -75.53 -47.83
N THR A 210 45.79 -76.71 -48.13
CA THR A 210 46.08 -77.41 -49.39
C THR A 210 45.43 -76.72 -50.59
N ASP A 211 44.21 -76.21 -50.40
CA ASP A 211 43.44 -75.47 -51.39
C ASP A 211 42.40 -74.54 -50.71
N THR A 212 41.62 -73.82 -51.51
CA THR A 212 40.58 -72.90 -51.02
C THR A 212 39.43 -73.62 -50.31
N CYS A 213 39.12 -74.87 -50.66
CA CYS A 213 38.05 -75.63 -50.02
C CYS A 213 38.48 -76.01 -48.59
N ASP A 214 39.73 -76.45 -48.44
CA ASP A 214 40.37 -76.77 -47.16
C ASP A 214 40.44 -75.55 -46.24
N SER A 215 40.80 -74.37 -46.77
CA SER A 215 40.82 -73.12 -45.96
C SER A 215 39.43 -72.68 -45.51
N VAL A 216 38.40 -72.89 -46.33
CA VAL A 216 37.01 -72.57 -45.98
C VAL A 216 36.47 -73.54 -44.92
N LEU A 217 36.74 -74.84 -45.04
CA LEU A 217 36.34 -75.81 -44.00
C LEU A 217 37.01 -75.49 -42.67
N ALA A 218 38.32 -75.20 -42.69
CA ALA A 218 39.07 -74.78 -41.50
C ALA A 218 38.53 -73.48 -40.88
N PHE A 219 37.99 -72.55 -41.68
CA PHE A 219 37.36 -71.33 -41.18
C PHE A 219 36.14 -71.61 -40.30
N PHE A 220 35.32 -72.59 -40.69
CA PHE A 220 34.14 -72.99 -39.92
C PHE A 220 34.52 -73.85 -38.71
N ASP A 221 35.45 -74.79 -38.87
CA ASP A 221 35.80 -75.77 -37.82
C ASP A 221 36.66 -75.16 -36.69
N SER A 222 37.48 -74.15 -37.00
CA SER A 222 38.34 -73.46 -36.01
C SER A 222 37.60 -72.47 -35.11
N GLY A 223 36.37 -72.07 -35.47
CA GLY A 223 35.66 -70.96 -34.83
C GLY A 223 36.08 -69.57 -35.33
N ALA A 224 36.96 -69.48 -36.34
CA ALA A 224 37.31 -68.20 -36.99
C ALA A 224 36.07 -67.50 -37.61
N VAL A 225 35.07 -68.26 -38.04
CA VAL A 225 33.77 -67.73 -38.49
C VAL A 225 33.06 -66.91 -37.41
N GLU A 226 33.13 -67.32 -36.14
CA GLU A 226 32.46 -66.62 -35.05
C GLU A 226 33.04 -65.23 -34.82
N PHE A 227 34.33 -65.04 -35.09
CA PHE A 227 34.96 -63.72 -35.00
C PHE A 227 34.31 -62.73 -35.98
N GLY A 228 34.11 -63.13 -37.23
CA GLY A 228 33.45 -62.29 -38.25
C GLY A 228 32.02 -61.93 -37.86
N THR A 229 31.25 -62.90 -37.38
CA THR A 229 29.88 -62.67 -36.92
C THR A 229 29.83 -61.73 -35.71
N VAL A 230 30.60 -62.01 -34.65
CA VAL A 230 30.56 -61.23 -33.41
C VAL A 230 31.10 -59.81 -33.60
N SER A 231 32.14 -59.64 -34.44
CA SER A 231 32.66 -58.30 -34.77
C SER A 231 31.66 -57.48 -35.59
N GLY A 232 30.95 -58.09 -36.53
CA GLY A 232 29.85 -57.46 -37.28
C GLY A 232 28.67 -57.06 -36.38
N ASP A 233 28.24 -57.97 -35.50
CA ASP A 233 27.17 -57.70 -34.52
C ASP A 233 27.54 -56.53 -33.60
N LEU A 234 28.78 -56.51 -33.10
CA LEU A 234 29.30 -55.41 -32.29
C LEU A 234 29.25 -54.08 -33.04
N GLN A 235 29.68 -54.04 -34.30
CA GLN A 235 29.64 -52.80 -35.11
C GLN A 235 28.20 -52.29 -35.28
N ASN A 236 27.25 -53.19 -35.56
CA ASN A 236 25.84 -52.84 -35.66
C ASN A 236 25.29 -52.30 -34.34
N ASP A 237 25.59 -52.94 -33.21
CA ASP A 237 25.17 -52.48 -31.90
C ASP A 237 25.74 -51.10 -31.56
N ILE A 238 27.00 -50.84 -31.92
CA ILE A 238 27.64 -49.54 -31.76
C ILE A 238 26.90 -48.47 -32.59
N PHE A 239 26.61 -48.75 -33.86
CA PHE A 239 25.85 -47.81 -34.70
C PHE A 239 24.44 -47.57 -34.17
N LEU A 240 23.75 -48.59 -33.66
CA LEU A 240 22.42 -48.45 -33.07
C LEU A 240 22.43 -47.55 -31.83
N VAL A 241 23.42 -47.70 -30.93
CA VAL A 241 23.57 -46.82 -29.76
C VAL A 241 23.72 -45.37 -30.20
N MET A 242 24.55 -45.11 -31.21
CA MET A 242 24.80 -43.77 -31.73
C MET A 242 23.58 -43.17 -32.41
N ILE A 243 22.90 -43.93 -33.26
CA ILE A 243 21.67 -43.48 -33.95
C ILE A 243 20.60 -43.11 -32.91
N ASN A 244 20.35 -44.00 -31.94
CA ASN A 244 19.35 -43.73 -30.90
C ASN A 244 19.68 -42.47 -30.09
N ARG A 245 20.97 -42.21 -29.83
CA ARG A 245 21.41 -41.01 -29.11
C ARG A 245 21.29 -39.75 -29.97
N MET A 246 21.62 -39.83 -31.27
CA MET A 246 21.41 -38.73 -32.23
C MET A 246 19.92 -38.41 -32.37
N ASP A 247 19.06 -39.42 -32.51
CA ASP A 247 17.61 -39.24 -32.58
C ASP A 247 17.08 -38.61 -31.29
N SER A 248 17.58 -39.04 -30.13
CA SER A 248 17.24 -38.43 -28.84
C SER A 248 17.66 -36.95 -28.77
N ALA A 249 18.87 -36.63 -29.22
CA ALA A 249 19.36 -35.24 -29.26
C ALA A 249 18.53 -34.36 -30.21
N ILE A 250 18.16 -34.88 -31.39
CA ILE A 250 17.31 -34.17 -32.35
C ILE A 250 15.92 -33.90 -31.74
N ASN A 251 15.31 -34.91 -31.11
CA ASN A 251 14.02 -34.77 -30.45
C ASN A 251 14.04 -33.75 -29.29
N LEU A 252 15.17 -33.59 -28.60
CA LEU A 252 15.37 -32.56 -27.57
C LEU A 252 15.60 -31.16 -28.14
N VAL A 253 15.87 -31.01 -29.44
CA VAL A 253 15.99 -29.69 -30.08
C VAL A 253 14.67 -29.28 -30.75
N GLU A 254 13.90 -30.25 -31.23
CA GLU A 254 12.62 -30.01 -31.89
C GLU A 254 11.45 -29.72 -30.93
N ASN A 255 11.55 -30.18 -29.67
CA ASN A 255 10.56 -29.93 -28.62
C ASN A 255 10.98 -28.81 -27.66
#